data_AF-Q8ISA9-F1
#
_entry.id   AF-Q8ISA9-F1
#
_cell.length_a   1.000
_cell.length_b   1.000
_cell.length_c   1.000
_cell.angle_alpha   90.00
_cell.angle_beta   90.00
_cell.angle_gamma   90.00
#
_symmetry.space_group_name_H-M   'P 1'
#
loop_
_entity.id
_entity.type
_entity.pdbx_description
1 polymer ?
#
loop_
_entity_poly.entity_id
_entity_poly.type
_entity_poly.pdbx_seq_one_letter_code
_entity_poly.pdbx_strand_id
1 'polypeptide(L)' 'MRATIFFCALLSLATLSAVHGTVYFHEEFKSMEHWTTSKHRDDFGKVEISAGKFYADAEKSKGLRLTEDARF' A
#
# COMPACT_ATOMS: atom_id res chain seq x y z
N MET A 1 -22.84 -35.84 -18.39
CA MET A 1 -21.43 -35.44 -18.64
C MET A 1 -21.32 -34.03 -19.21
N ARG A 2 -21.80 -33.72 -20.43
CA ARG A 2 -21.73 -32.34 -21.00
C ARG A 2 -22.49 -31.28 -20.19
N ALA A 3 -23.76 -31.55 -19.85
CA ALA A 3 -24.57 -30.62 -19.04
C ALA A 3 -23.98 -30.36 -17.64
N THR A 4 -23.36 -31.38 -17.04
CA THR A 4 -22.69 -31.29 -15.75
C THR A 4 -21.48 -30.36 -15.81
N ILE A 5 -20.67 -30.45 -16.88
CA ILE A 5 -19.52 -29.57 -17.09
C ILE A 5 -19.97 -28.13 -17.29
N PHE A 6 -21.02 -27.89 -18.09
CA PHE A 6 -21.58 -26.54 -18.28
C PHE A 6 -22.12 -25.95 -16.98
N PHE A 7 -22.80 -26.75 -16.16
CA PHE A 7 -23.32 -26.32 -14.86
C PHE A 7 -22.20 -25.95 -13.88
N CYS A 8 -21.16 -26.80 -13.77
CA CYS A 8 -19.99 -26.51 -12.94
C CYS A 8 -19.24 -25.25 -13.42
N ALA A 9 -19.11 -25.05 -14.73
CA ALA A 9 -18.48 -23.86 -15.30
C ALA A 9 -19.26 -22.57 -14.96
N LEU A 10 -20.58 -22.59 -15.11
CA LEU A 10 -21.45 -21.46 -14.74
C LEU A 10 -21.39 -21.15 -13.24
N LEU A 11 -21.39 -22.19 -12.40
CA LEU A 11 -21.28 -22.04 -10.95
C LEU A 11 -19.92 -21.44 -10.56
N SER A 12 -18.82 -21.89 -11.18
CA SER A 12 -17.49 -21.33 -10.95
C SER A 12 -17.36 -19.87 -11.39
N LEU A 13 -17.99 -19.50 -12.51
CA LEU A 13 -17.97 -18.10 -12.98
C LEU A 13 -18.76 -17.19 -12.03
N ALA A 14 -19.89 -17.67 -11.51
CA ALA A 14 -20.69 -16.94 -10.53
C ALA A 14 -19.92 -16.72 -9.22
N THR A 15 -19.20 -17.72 -8.71
CA THR A 15 -18.44 -17.58 -7.46
C THR A 15 -17.22 -16.65 -7.62
N LEU A 16 -16.60 -16.59 -8.81
CA LEU A 16 -15.53 -15.62 -9.07
C LEU A 16 -16.01 -14.17 -8.98
N SER A 17 -17.23 -13.87 -9.44
CA SER A 17 -17.79 -12.51 -9.39
C SER A 17 -18.16 -12.03 -7.98
N ALA A 18 -18.24 -12.94 -7.00
CA ALA A 18 -18.53 -12.61 -5.61
C ALA A 18 -17.26 -12.25 -4.80
N VAL A 19 -16.07 -12.46 -5.37
CA VAL A 19 -14.81 -12.12 -4.71
C VAL A 19 -14.53 -10.63 -4.88
N HIS A 20 -14.72 -9.87 -3.81
CA HIS A 20 -14.33 -8.47 -3.74
C HIS A 20 -13.43 -8.25 -2.52
N GLY A 21 -12.33 -7.53 -2.73
CA GLY A 21 -11.51 -7.01 -1.64
C GLY A 21 -11.84 -5.55 -1.41
N THR A 22 -12.21 -5.19 -0.19
CA THR A 22 -12.37 -3.78 0.20
C THR A 22 -11.01 -3.22 0.60
N VAL A 23 -10.53 -2.21 -0.12
CA VAL A 23 -9.31 -1.48 0.26
C VAL A 23 -9.69 -0.43 1.30
N TYR A 24 -9.40 -0.70 2.56
CA TYR A 24 -9.68 0.22 3.66
C TYR A 24 -8.67 1.36 3.76
N PHE A 25 -7.43 1.13 3.31
CA PHE A 25 -6.37 2.12 3.34
C PHE A 25 -5.35 1.84 2.23
N HIS A 26 -4.93 2.89 1.55
CA HIS A 26 -3.86 2.87 0.56
C HIS A 26 -3.11 4.19 0.64
N GLU A 27 -1.79 4.13 0.84
CA GLU A 27 -0.93 5.30 0.95
C GLU A 27 0.05 5.33 -0.22
N GLU A 28 0.06 6.44 -0.95
CA GLU A 28 0.95 6.68 -2.09
C GLU A 28 2.10 7.63 -1.72
N PHE A 29 2.10 8.19 -0.51
CA PHE A 29 3.12 9.12 0.00
C PHE A 29 3.29 10.38 -0.84
N LYS A 30 2.19 10.88 -1.42
CA LYS A 30 2.14 12.20 -2.08
C LYS A 30 2.28 13.36 -1.09
N SER A 31 1.87 13.14 0.16
CA SER A 31 2.01 14.06 1.29
C SER A 31 2.16 13.27 2.59
N MET A 32 2.66 13.93 3.63
CA MET A 32 2.78 13.42 4.99
C MET A 32 2.01 14.27 6.01
N GLU A 33 1.24 15.26 5.56
CA GLU A 33 0.47 16.17 6.44
C GLU A 33 -0.58 15.43 7.30
N HIS A 34 -1.10 14.31 6.81
CA HIS A 34 -2.06 13.46 7.49
C HIS A 34 -1.41 12.40 8.40
N TRP A 35 -0.08 12.34 8.46
CA TRP A 35 0.67 11.48 9.37
C TRP A 35 1.08 12.27 10.62
N THR A 36 0.89 11.68 11.81
CA THR A 36 1.25 12.32 13.08
C THR A 36 2.43 11.60 13.72
N THR A 37 3.53 12.33 13.94
CA THR A 37 4.67 11.81 14.71
C THR A 37 4.28 11.64 16.17
N SER A 38 4.62 10.49 16.75
CA SER A 38 4.41 10.23 18.17
C SER A 38 5.16 11.24 19.03
N LYS A 39 4.55 11.63 20.16
CA LYS A 39 5.16 12.46 21.20
C LYS A 39 5.50 11.67 22.47
N HIS A 40 5.56 10.33 22.37
CA HIS A 40 5.92 9.49 23.51
C HIS A 40 7.37 9.71 23.95
N ARG A 41 8.24 10.10 23.00
CA ARG A 41 9.61 10.52 23.22
C ARG A 41 9.89 11.74 22.35
N ASP A 42 10.75 12.62 22.83
CA ASP A 42 11.11 13.85 22.10
C ASP A 42 12.28 13.64 21.12
N ASP A 43 12.91 12.46 21.15
CA ASP A 43 14.10 12.12 20.36
C ASP A 43 13.84 11.13 19.21
N PHE A 44 12.59 10.99 18.77
CA PHE A 44 12.27 10.21 17.57
C PHE A 44 12.96 10.78 16.33
N GLY A 45 13.35 9.88 15.43
CA GLY A 45 14.00 10.22 14.18
C GLY A 45 13.09 10.99 13.24
N LYS A 46 13.68 11.90 12.46
CA LYS A 46 12.94 12.66 11.43
C LYS A 46 12.72 11.84 10.17
N VAL A 47 11.56 12.09 9.56
CA VAL A 47 11.14 11.48 8.31
C VAL A 47 10.82 12.55 7.27
N GLU A 48 10.98 12.22 5.99
CA GLU A 48 10.61 13.07 4.86
C GLU A 48 9.99 12.24 3.73
N ILE A 49 9.34 12.89 2.77
CA ILE A 49 8.95 12.25 1.51
C ILE A 49 10.10 12.37 0.50
N SER A 50 10.60 11.24 0.00
CA SER A 50 11.68 11.23 -0.98
C SER A 50 11.69 10.00 -1.87
N ALA A 51 12.17 10.16 -3.10
CA ALA A 51 12.48 9.06 -4.02
C ALA A 51 13.89 8.47 -3.83
N GLY A 52 14.71 9.08 -2.95
CA GLY A 52 16.10 8.68 -2.73
C GLY A 52 17.08 9.20 -3.79
N LYS A 53 18.33 8.71 -3.75
CA LYS A 53 19.41 9.15 -4.65
C LYS A 53 19.30 8.58 -6.07
N PHE A 54 18.69 7.41 -6.20
CA PHE A 54 18.44 6.71 -7.45
C PHE A 54 17.01 6.22 -7.44
N TYR A 55 16.27 6.45 -8.52
CA TYR A 55 14.85 6.12 -8.63
C TYR A 55 14.50 5.74 -10.07
N ALA A 56 13.45 4.92 -10.22
CA ALA A 56 12.91 4.57 -11.53
C ALA A 56 12.03 5.71 -12.09
N ASP A 57 11.27 6.35 -11.21
CA ASP A 57 10.40 7.49 -11.51
C ASP A 57 10.49 8.51 -10.36
N ALA A 58 10.71 9.78 -10.68
CA ALA A 58 10.96 10.82 -9.69
C ALA A 58 9.78 11.08 -8.74
N GLU A 59 8.56 10.76 -9.16
CA GLU A 59 7.35 11.00 -8.39
C GLU A 59 6.82 9.71 -7.77
N LYS A 60 6.64 8.67 -8.59
CA LYS A 60 6.03 7.39 -8.17
C LYS A 60 6.94 6.57 -7.25
N SER A 61 8.25 6.85 -7.25
CA SER A 61 9.18 6.18 -6.34
C SER A 61 9.29 6.89 -4.99
N LYS A 62 8.59 8.01 -4.79
CA LYS A 62 8.58 8.68 -3.49
C LYS A 62 7.93 7.78 -2.44
N GLY A 63 8.50 7.84 -1.24
CA GLY A 63 7.97 7.19 -0.07
C GLY A 63 8.46 7.90 1.19
N LEU A 64 8.06 7.37 2.35
CA LEU A 64 8.58 7.84 3.63
C LEU A 64 10.05 7.40 3.79
N ARG A 65 10.95 8.37 3.96
CA ARG A 65 12.38 8.15 4.17
C ARG A 65 12.80 8.59 5.57
N LEU A 66 13.46 7.70 6.30
CA LEU A 66 14.13 8.03 7.56
C LEU A 66 15.43 8.81 7.25
N THR A 67 15.72 9.85 8.03
CA THR A 67 16.82 10.79 7.70
C THR A 67 17.97 10.80 8.72
N GLU A 68 17.80 10.16 9.87
CA GLU A 68 18.76 10.20 10.97
C GLU A 68 19.19 8.78 11.37
N ASP A 69 20.49 8.57 11.49
CA ASP A 69 21.07 7.30 11.90
C ASP A 69 20.88 7.07 13.42
N ALA A 70 20.76 5.81 13.82
CA ALA A 70 20.61 5.40 15.22
C ALA A 70 19.48 6.13 15.95
N ARG A 71 18.29 6.17 15.34
CA ARG A 71 17.04 6.68 15.92
C ARG A 71 15.92 5.67 15.80
N PHE A 72 14.96 5.77 16.72
CA PHE A 72 13.67 5.09 16.63
C PHE A 72 12.71 5.91 15.77
#